data_AF-F5RFM3-F1
#
_entry.id   AF-F5RFM3-F1
#
_cell.length_a   1.000
_cell.length_b   1.000
_cell.length_c   1.000
_cell.angle_alpha   90.00
_cell.angle_beta   90.00
_cell.angle_gamma   90.00
#
_symmetry.space_group_name_H-M   'P 1'
#
loop_
_entity.id
_entity.type
_entity.pdbx_description
1 polymer ?
#
loop_
_entity_poly.entity_id
_entity_poly.type
_entity_poly.pdbx_seq_one_letter_code
_entity_poly.pdbx_strand_id
1 'polypeptide(L)'
;MSRHAGLPAHKAKSYRQRRESISSLALTSQGRSWLGVWAHRSHRDRGVQDMSISFSPAQLERFRREAKKLSRESSITHSEALDRIAIRRGFKNWSLLVKYSEALSAISRTEPPSASRNARQRYYLHGDVVEGEPRQCYCARCDALVDLSHFQPGNGHEDGKDGDRFLSSLARWNTLAPSKKGSRYRPADAENVLQHAAEAARAALEAARSPFHKWLERQRDRNDEVGDLACDVFGVSSRNGKNRTLCLVVPAQHND
;
A
#
# COMPACT_ATOMS: atom_id res chain seq x y z
N MET A 1 -13.06 26.77 60.37
CA MET A 1 -14.13 27.44 59.59
C MET A 1 -13.97 27.02 58.14
N SER A 2 -14.95 26.24 57.66
CA SER A 2 -15.03 25.65 56.33
C SER A 2 -15.19 26.69 55.23
N ARG A 3 -14.70 26.37 54.01
CA ARG A 3 -15.39 26.63 52.73
C ARG A 3 -14.79 25.76 51.61
N HIS A 4 -15.53 24.70 51.29
CA HIS A 4 -15.71 24.03 49.99
C HIS A 4 -15.98 25.04 48.86
N ALA A 5 -15.92 24.78 47.55
CA ALA A 5 -15.55 23.70 46.64
C ALA A 5 -15.68 24.29 45.21
N GLY A 6 -15.17 23.62 44.17
CA GLY A 6 -15.55 23.95 42.79
C GLY A 6 -14.65 23.36 41.70
N LEU A 7 -14.72 22.04 41.49
CA LEU A 7 -14.20 21.37 40.29
C LEU A 7 -15.25 21.41 39.17
N PRO A 8 -14.89 21.66 37.90
CA PRO A 8 -15.77 21.37 36.77
C PRO A 8 -15.57 19.94 36.24
N ALA A 9 -16.69 19.22 36.15
CA ALA A 9 -16.79 17.85 35.67
C ALA A 9 -16.71 17.76 34.13
N HIS A 10 -15.79 16.92 33.66
CA HIS A 10 -15.75 16.37 32.30
C HIS A 10 -17.03 15.58 31.99
N LYS A 11 -17.74 15.93 30.90
CA LYS A 11 -18.68 15.02 30.24
C LYS A 11 -18.00 14.36 29.05
N ALA A 12 -17.57 13.11 29.27
CA ALA A 12 -17.29 12.16 28.22
C ALA A 12 -18.61 11.76 27.53
N LYS A 13 -18.68 11.90 26.20
CA LYS A 13 -19.72 11.26 25.39
C LYS A 13 -19.07 10.42 24.29
N SER A 14 -19.03 9.13 24.61
CA SER A 14 -19.12 7.94 23.75
C SER A 14 -19.31 8.18 22.25
N TYR A 15 -18.33 7.72 21.48
CA TYR A 15 -18.35 7.57 20.02
C TYR A 15 -18.94 6.20 19.67
N ARG A 16 -20.25 6.01 19.85
CA ARG A 16 -20.93 4.75 19.47
C ARG A 16 -22.44 4.94 19.26
N GLN A 17 -22.83 5.76 18.28
CA GLN A 17 -24.19 5.77 17.72
C GLN A 17 -24.26 6.69 16.50
N ARG A 18 -23.93 6.15 15.32
CA ARG A 18 -24.39 6.70 14.04
C ARG A 18 -24.37 5.60 12.97
N ARG A 19 -25.18 4.58 13.21
CA ARG A 19 -25.63 3.61 12.22
C ARG A 19 -27.13 3.50 12.45
N GLU A 20 -27.89 3.45 11.34
CA GLU A 20 -29.34 3.28 11.26
C GLU A 20 -30.16 4.58 11.30
N SER A 21 -30.37 5.15 10.11
CA SER A 21 -31.69 5.58 9.64
C SER A 21 -31.54 6.08 8.20
N ILE A 22 -32.08 5.31 7.25
CA ILE A 22 -32.99 5.71 6.16
C ILE A 22 -33.20 4.41 5.36
N SER A 23 -34.21 3.65 5.79
CA SER A 23 -34.89 2.61 5.01
C SER A 23 -36.37 2.92 5.09
N SER A 24 -36.88 3.61 4.07
CA SER A 24 -38.27 3.64 3.63
C SER A 24 -38.39 4.64 2.48
N LEU A 25 -39.16 4.45 1.42
CA LEU A 25 -39.96 3.36 0.87
C LEU A 25 -40.31 3.89 -0.53
N ALA A 26 -40.05 3.15 -1.59
CA ALA A 26 -40.75 3.33 -2.85
C ALA A 26 -40.71 2.01 -3.64
N LEU A 27 -41.68 1.15 -3.33
CA LEU A 27 -42.14 0.12 -4.26
C LEU A 27 -42.87 0.82 -5.41
N THR A 28 -42.41 0.61 -6.64
CA THR A 28 -43.31 0.49 -7.78
C THR A 28 -42.92 -0.71 -8.63
N SER A 29 -43.86 -1.64 -8.67
CA SER A 29 -44.02 -2.72 -9.62
C SER A 29 -43.90 -2.21 -11.06
N GLN A 30 -43.13 -2.92 -11.90
CA GLN A 30 -43.59 -3.35 -13.22
C GLN A 30 -42.56 -4.30 -13.86
N GLY A 31 -42.97 -5.56 -14.01
CA GLY A 31 -42.27 -6.51 -14.85
C GLY A 31 -42.32 -6.07 -16.31
N ARG A 32 -41.24 -6.32 -17.04
CA ARG A 32 -41.22 -6.37 -18.51
C ARG A 32 -40.16 -7.37 -18.95
N SER A 33 -40.70 -8.45 -19.52
CA SER A 33 -40.10 -9.37 -20.48
C SER A 33 -39.03 -8.71 -21.36
N TRP A 34 -37.87 -9.36 -21.49
CA TRP A 34 -36.92 -9.13 -22.57
C TRP A 34 -36.78 -10.42 -23.41
N LEU A 35 -37.88 -10.83 -24.03
CA LEU A 35 -37.84 -11.59 -25.28
C LEU A 35 -38.02 -10.57 -26.41
N GLY A 36 -37.01 -10.39 -27.26
CA GLY A 36 -37.18 -9.55 -28.44
C GLY A 36 -35.92 -9.20 -29.23
N VAL A 37 -35.65 -10.02 -30.24
CA VAL A 37 -35.23 -9.63 -31.59
C VAL A 37 -33.86 -8.93 -31.75
N TRP A 38 -32.86 -9.74 -32.15
CA TRP A 38 -31.68 -9.28 -32.87
C TRP A 38 -32.08 -8.92 -34.30
N ALA A 39 -32.20 -7.62 -34.59
CA ALA A 39 -32.36 -7.13 -35.96
C ALA A 39 -31.01 -6.65 -36.51
N HIS A 40 -30.68 -7.17 -37.70
CA HIS A 40 -29.60 -6.72 -38.56
C HIS A 40 -29.59 -5.19 -38.73
N ARG A 41 -28.42 -4.57 -38.54
CA ARG A 41 -28.10 -3.30 -39.18
C ARG A 41 -26.68 -3.30 -39.69
N SER A 42 -26.56 -3.59 -40.98
CA SER A 42 -25.36 -3.36 -41.77
C SER A 42 -25.27 -1.86 -42.07
N HIS A 43 -24.18 -1.21 -41.67
CA HIS A 43 -23.74 0.03 -42.29
C HIS A 43 -22.21 0.07 -42.32
N ARG A 44 -21.72 0.27 -43.54
CA ARG A 44 -20.31 0.39 -43.94
C ARG A 44 -19.62 1.62 -43.36
N ASP A 45 -18.30 1.51 -43.37
CA ASP A 45 -17.28 2.56 -43.42
C ASP A 45 -17.20 3.56 -42.26
N ARG A 46 -16.26 3.26 -41.34
CA ARG A 46 -15.45 4.29 -40.70
C ARG A 46 -14.15 3.71 -40.13
N GLY A 47 -13.04 4.04 -40.81
CA GLY A 47 -11.70 4.19 -40.25
C GLY A 47 -11.10 3.00 -39.53
N VAL A 48 -10.15 2.32 -40.20
CA VAL A 48 -9.11 1.54 -39.56
C VAL A 48 -8.34 2.47 -38.62
N GLN A 49 -8.74 2.52 -37.35
CA GLN A 49 -7.89 3.04 -36.29
C GLN A 49 -6.85 1.95 -36.04
N ASP A 50 -5.62 2.24 -36.49
CA ASP A 50 -4.42 1.58 -36.01
C ASP A 50 -4.28 1.91 -34.51
N MET A 51 -4.99 1.13 -33.69
CA MET A 51 -5.00 1.23 -32.25
C MET A 51 -3.81 0.42 -31.74
N SER A 52 -2.68 1.11 -31.56
CA SER A 52 -1.49 0.64 -30.85
C SER A 52 -1.80 0.42 -29.36
N ILE A 53 -2.67 -0.54 -29.04
CA ILE A 53 -3.03 -0.91 -27.67
C ILE A 53 -2.10 -2.05 -27.25
N SER A 54 -0.99 -1.70 -26.61
CA SER A 54 -0.20 -2.65 -25.84
C SER A 54 -0.85 -2.87 -24.47
N PHE A 55 -0.94 -4.13 -24.02
CA PHE A 55 -1.39 -4.46 -22.67
C PHE A 55 -0.22 -4.85 -21.78
N SER A 56 -0.16 -4.28 -20.57
CA SER A 56 0.83 -4.68 -19.57
C SER A 56 0.51 -6.07 -18.99
N PRO A 57 1.49 -6.78 -18.41
CA PRO A 57 1.25 -8.08 -17.76
C PRO A 57 0.15 -8.04 -16.69
N ALA A 58 0.07 -6.94 -15.94
CA ALA A 58 -0.98 -6.74 -14.93
C ALA A 58 -2.37 -6.61 -15.55
N GLN A 59 -2.48 -6.00 -16.74
CA GLN A 59 -3.74 -5.92 -17.48
C GLN A 59 -4.17 -7.29 -18.02
N LEU A 60 -3.24 -8.11 -18.50
CA LEU A 60 -3.53 -9.49 -18.92
C LEU A 60 -4.06 -10.33 -17.73
N GLU A 61 -3.46 -10.19 -16.54
CA GLU A 61 -3.96 -10.84 -15.33
C GLU A 61 -5.36 -10.38 -14.93
N ARG A 62 -5.65 -9.08 -15.09
CA ARG A 62 -7.00 -8.56 -14.88
C ARG A 62 -8.01 -9.20 -15.85
N PHE A 63 -7.65 -9.35 -17.12
CA PHE A 63 -8.50 -10.01 -18.12
C PHE A 63 -8.75 -11.48 -17.80
N ARG A 64 -7.74 -12.21 -17.27
CA ARG A 64 -7.92 -13.59 -16.80
C ARG A 64 -8.94 -13.68 -15.65
N ARG A 65 -8.91 -12.72 -14.72
CA ARG A 65 -9.90 -12.67 -13.62
C ARG A 65 -11.30 -12.33 -14.13
N GLU A 66 -11.41 -11.42 -15.10
CA GLU A 66 -12.68 -11.07 -15.75
C GLU A 66 -13.25 -12.28 -16.51
N ALA A 67 -12.43 -13.02 -17.26
CA ALA A 67 -12.86 -14.23 -17.96
C ALA A 67 -13.36 -15.30 -16.99
N LYS A 68 -12.67 -15.48 -15.85
CA LYS A 68 -13.11 -16.39 -14.79
C LYS A 68 -14.45 -15.98 -14.18
N LYS A 69 -14.71 -14.69 -14.05
CA LYS A 69 -16.01 -14.17 -13.59
C LYS A 69 -17.10 -14.43 -14.65
N LEU A 70 -16.84 -14.08 -15.91
CA LEU A 70 -17.77 -14.30 -17.03
C LEU A 70 -18.12 -15.79 -17.24
N SER A 71 -17.15 -16.69 -17.08
CA SER A 71 -17.37 -18.14 -17.16
C SER A 71 -18.36 -18.62 -16.09
N ARG A 72 -18.31 -18.07 -14.88
CA ARG A 72 -19.26 -18.40 -13.79
C ARG A 72 -20.65 -17.83 -14.01
N GLU A 73 -20.73 -16.63 -14.58
CA GLU A 73 -22.00 -15.91 -14.78
C GLU A 73 -22.78 -16.39 -16.01
N SER A 74 -22.09 -16.81 -17.07
CA SER A 74 -22.70 -17.17 -18.36
C SER A 74 -22.63 -18.66 -18.67
N SER A 75 -22.13 -19.49 -17.74
CA SER A 75 -21.95 -20.94 -17.92
C SER A 75 -21.16 -21.33 -19.19
N ILE A 76 -20.30 -20.43 -19.68
CA ILE A 76 -19.40 -20.66 -20.82
C ILE A 76 -18.06 -21.20 -20.33
N THR A 77 -17.33 -21.88 -21.21
CA THR A 77 -15.97 -22.34 -20.90
C THR A 77 -15.04 -21.15 -20.67
N HIS A 78 -14.04 -21.32 -19.80
CA HIS A 78 -13.08 -20.26 -19.49
C HIS A 78 -12.29 -19.79 -20.73
N SER A 79 -11.96 -20.71 -21.65
CA SER A 79 -11.33 -20.40 -22.93
C SER A 79 -12.21 -19.52 -23.81
N GLU A 80 -13.51 -19.83 -23.91
CA GLU A 80 -14.46 -19.03 -24.69
C GLU A 80 -14.66 -17.64 -24.05
N ALA A 81 -14.65 -17.54 -22.72
CA ALA A 81 -14.70 -16.26 -22.02
C ALA A 81 -13.47 -15.38 -22.34
N LEU A 82 -12.27 -15.97 -22.42
CA LEU A 82 -11.05 -15.26 -22.81
C LEU A 82 -11.13 -14.75 -24.26
N ASP A 83 -11.64 -15.58 -25.18
CA ASP A 83 -11.81 -15.18 -26.57
C ASP A 83 -12.84 -14.05 -26.73
N ARG A 84 -13.94 -14.08 -25.97
CA ARG A 84 -14.92 -12.97 -25.95
C ARG A 84 -14.32 -11.66 -25.44
N ILE A 85 -13.44 -11.72 -24.43
CA ILE A 85 -12.71 -10.53 -23.96
C ILE A 85 -11.75 -10.04 -25.05
N ALA A 86 -11.04 -10.94 -25.74
CA ALA A 86 -10.14 -10.58 -26.82
C ALA A 86 -10.88 -9.91 -27.99
N ILE A 87 -12.02 -10.46 -28.41
CA ILE A 87 -12.88 -9.90 -29.48
C ILE A 87 -13.37 -8.50 -29.13
N ARG A 88 -13.80 -8.27 -27.88
CA ARG A 88 -14.20 -6.93 -27.40
C ARG A 88 -13.06 -5.90 -27.50
N ARG A 89 -11.81 -6.36 -27.48
CA ARG A 89 -10.60 -5.54 -27.60
C ARG A 89 -10.06 -5.48 -29.03
N GLY A 90 -10.77 -6.04 -30.01
CA GLY A 90 -10.37 -6.01 -31.42
C GLY A 90 -9.46 -7.17 -31.85
N PHE A 91 -9.25 -8.19 -31.00
CA PHE A 91 -8.43 -9.35 -31.32
C PHE A 91 -9.30 -10.55 -31.69
N LYS A 92 -8.88 -11.34 -32.69
CA LYS A 92 -9.68 -12.49 -33.15
C LYS A 92 -9.80 -13.60 -32.09
N ASN A 93 -8.79 -13.75 -31.24
CA ASN A 93 -8.75 -14.72 -30.16
C ASN A 93 -7.74 -14.27 -29.07
N TRP A 94 -7.78 -14.93 -27.92
CA TRP A 94 -6.93 -14.63 -26.77
C TRP A 94 -5.44 -14.82 -27.07
N SER A 95 -5.07 -15.87 -27.82
CA SER A 95 -3.67 -16.16 -28.13
C SER A 95 -3.01 -15.05 -28.96
N LEU A 96 -3.75 -14.43 -29.88
CA LEU A 96 -3.28 -13.26 -30.62
C LEU A 96 -3.10 -12.06 -29.68
N LEU A 97 -4.06 -11.78 -28.80
CA LEU A 97 -3.93 -10.68 -27.84
C LEU A 97 -2.64 -10.81 -26.99
N VAL A 98 -2.36 -12.02 -26.49
CA VAL A 98 -1.14 -12.31 -25.71
C VAL A 98 0.12 -12.20 -26.56
N LYS A 99 0.12 -12.71 -27.80
CA LYS A 99 1.27 -12.58 -28.70
C LYS A 99 1.58 -11.13 -29.03
N TYR A 100 0.57 -10.29 -29.25
CA TYR A 100 0.75 -8.87 -29.51
C TYR A 100 1.29 -8.12 -28.28
N SER A 101 0.83 -8.44 -27.07
CA SER A 101 1.36 -7.84 -25.85
C SER A 101 2.81 -8.27 -25.57
N GLU A 102 3.16 -9.52 -25.84
CA GLU A 102 4.53 -10.04 -25.71
C GLU A 102 5.47 -9.47 -26.78
N ALA A 103 5.03 -9.42 -28.05
CA ALA A 103 5.82 -8.87 -29.15
C ALA A 103 6.12 -7.38 -28.94
N LEU A 104 5.15 -6.58 -28.49
CA LEU A 104 5.37 -5.18 -28.16
C LEU A 104 6.23 -5.00 -26.91
N SER A 105 6.10 -5.89 -25.91
CA SER A 105 7.01 -5.93 -24.76
C SER A 105 8.45 -6.29 -25.16
N ALA A 106 8.64 -7.07 -26.23
CA ALA A 106 9.95 -7.41 -26.78
C ALA A 106 10.53 -6.25 -27.62
N ILE A 107 9.70 -5.57 -28.41
CA ILE A 107 10.12 -4.40 -29.19
C ILE A 107 10.51 -3.23 -28.28
N SER A 108 9.78 -2.99 -27.19
CA SER A 108 10.15 -2.01 -26.15
C SER A 108 11.47 -2.33 -25.43
N ARG A 109 11.98 -3.58 -25.52
CA ARG A 109 13.31 -3.97 -24.99
C ARG A 109 14.43 -3.81 -26.01
N THR A 110 14.10 -3.41 -27.23
CA THR A 110 15.05 -3.24 -28.35
C THR A 110 15.27 -1.75 -28.65
N GLU A 111 15.45 -0.95 -27.60
CA GLU A 111 16.20 0.31 -27.68
C GLU A 111 17.71 -0.03 -27.75
N PRO A 112 18.55 0.80 -28.39
CA PRO A 112 19.94 0.47 -28.68
C PRO A 112 20.73 0.17 -27.39
N PRO A 113 21.83 -0.61 -27.45
CA PRO A 113 22.65 -0.91 -26.28
C PRO A 113 23.34 0.38 -25.80
N SER A 114 22.64 1.14 -24.96
CA SER A 114 23.24 2.19 -24.16
C SER A 114 24.36 1.55 -23.36
N ALA A 115 25.58 1.94 -23.73
CA ALA A 115 26.81 1.43 -23.20
C ALA A 115 26.83 1.60 -21.68
N SER A 116 26.63 0.53 -20.92
CA SER A 116 27.38 0.31 -19.69
C SER A 116 27.09 -1.06 -19.09
N ARG A 117 27.93 -2.05 -19.41
CA ARG A 117 28.02 -3.30 -18.62
C ARG A 117 28.61 -3.06 -17.21
N ASN A 118 28.89 -1.80 -16.85
CA ASN A 118 29.41 -1.35 -15.56
C ASN A 118 28.51 -0.30 -14.88
N ALA A 119 27.31 -0.02 -15.40
CA ALA A 119 26.43 0.97 -14.79
C ALA A 119 25.80 0.32 -13.58
N ARG A 120 26.24 0.75 -12.40
CA ARG A 120 25.57 0.39 -11.17
C ARG A 120 24.08 0.71 -11.34
N GLN A 121 23.23 -0.29 -11.19
CA GLN A 121 21.79 -0.13 -11.35
C GLN A 121 21.29 0.90 -10.34
N ARG A 122 20.57 1.92 -10.82
CA ARG A 122 19.99 2.91 -9.93
C ARG A 122 18.92 2.26 -9.05
N TYR A 123 19.05 2.45 -7.74
CA TYR A 123 18.07 2.05 -6.75
C TYR A 123 17.26 3.26 -6.30
N TYR A 124 15.95 3.16 -6.45
CA TYR A 124 14.99 4.18 -6.07
C TYR A 124 14.32 3.81 -4.74
N LEU A 125 14.25 4.76 -3.82
CA LEU A 125 13.40 4.69 -2.65
C LEU A 125 12.01 5.23 -2.97
N HIS A 126 11.05 4.90 -2.11
CA HIS A 126 9.70 5.42 -2.21
C HIS A 126 9.70 6.95 -2.19
N GLY A 127 9.15 7.58 -3.23
CA GLY A 127 9.15 9.02 -3.42
C GLY A 127 10.39 9.60 -4.11
N ASP A 128 11.41 8.79 -4.46
CA ASP A 128 12.59 9.29 -5.17
C ASP A 128 12.17 9.74 -6.57
N VAL A 129 12.61 10.94 -6.96
CA VAL A 129 12.40 11.51 -8.30
C VAL A 129 13.35 10.85 -9.29
N VAL A 130 12.88 10.63 -10.51
CA VAL A 130 13.67 10.04 -11.60
C VAL A 130 14.57 11.10 -12.22
N GLU A 131 15.85 10.75 -12.45
CA GLU A 131 16.80 11.64 -13.12
C GLU A 131 16.32 12.04 -14.51
N GLY A 132 16.27 13.34 -14.79
CA GLY A 132 15.83 13.87 -16.08
C GLY A 132 14.32 13.89 -16.28
N GLU A 133 13.54 13.27 -15.38
CA GLU A 133 12.08 13.24 -15.43
C GLU A 133 11.48 13.72 -14.09
N PRO A 134 11.50 15.04 -13.82
CA PRO A 134 11.11 15.60 -12.51
C PRO A 134 9.65 15.36 -12.13
N ARG A 135 8.81 14.95 -13.09
CA ARG A 135 7.40 14.62 -12.86
C ARG A 135 7.19 13.16 -12.48
N GLN A 136 8.20 12.31 -12.64
CA GLN A 136 8.12 10.90 -12.29
C GLN A 136 8.85 10.62 -10.99
N CYS A 137 8.23 9.77 -10.19
CA CYS A 137 8.75 9.35 -8.90
C CYS A 137 8.47 7.86 -8.69
N TYR A 138 9.36 7.18 -7.96
CA TYR A 138 9.19 5.76 -7.70
C TYR A 138 8.25 5.51 -6.53
N CYS A 139 7.21 4.71 -6.75
CA CYS A 139 6.33 4.24 -5.69
C CYS A 139 6.62 2.77 -5.35
N ALA A 140 7.33 2.52 -4.25
CA ALA A 140 7.61 1.18 -3.74
C ALA A 140 6.37 0.30 -3.43
N ARG A 141 5.18 0.90 -3.25
CA ARG A 141 3.95 0.13 -3.00
C ARG A 141 3.29 -0.36 -4.28
N CYS A 142 3.32 0.46 -5.33
CA CYS A 142 2.88 0.08 -6.67
C CYS A 142 3.96 -0.69 -7.45
N ASP A 143 5.21 -0.63 -6.96
CA ASP A 143 6.42 -1.06 -7.66
C ASP A 143 6.51 -0.48 -9.08
N ALA A 144 6.24 0.83 -9.20
CA ALA A 144 6.16 1.52 -10.48
C ALA A 144 6.65 2.97 -10.37
N LEU A 145 7.10 3.51 -11.50
CA LEU A 145 7.27 4.96 -11.69
C LEU A 145 5.89 5.58 -11.94
N VAL A 146 5.57 6.61 -11.18
CA VAL A 146 4.28 7.28 -11.16
C VAL A 146 4.46 8.79 -11.25
N ASP A 147 3.42 9.51 -11.66
CA ASP A 147 3.42 10.97 -11.65
C ASP A 147 3.41 11.51 -10.20
N LEU A 148 3.96 12.71 -9.99
CA LEU A 148 3.96 13.40 -8.67
C LEU A 148 2.57 13.49 -8.02
N SER A 149 1.52 13.61 -8.82
CA SER A 149 0.13 13.63 -8.34
C SER A 149 -0.28 12.35 -7.60
N HIS A 150 0.44 11.23 -7.77
CA HIS A 150 0.20 9.97 -7.06
C HIS A 150 0.31 10.13 -5.54
N PHE A 151 1.16 11.03 -5.06
CA PHE A 151 1.34 11.27 -3.62
C PHE A 151 0.39 12.34 -3.04
N GLN A 152 -0.51 12.89 -3.86
CA GLN A 152 -1.50 13.83 -3.38
C GLN A 152 -2.68 13.10 -2.71
N PRO A 153 -3.31 13.71 -1.69
CA PRO A 153 -4.52 13.16 -1.08
C PRO A 153 -5.60 12.87 -2.13
N GLY A 154 -6.14 11.66 -2.13
CA GLY A 154 -7.23 11.22 -3.01
C GLY A 154 -6.81 10.61 -4.35
N ASN A 155 -5.54 10.70 -4.76
CA ASN A 155 -5.06 10.13 -6.03
C ASN A 155 -4.32 8.79 -5.86
N GLY A 156 -3.71 8.57 -4.71
CA GLY A 156 -2.90 7.38 -4.44
C GLY A 156 -3.26 6.65 -3.15
N HIS A 157 -2.29 6.54 -2.25
CA HIS A 157 -2.41 5.72 -1.05
C HIS A 157 -3.13 6.46 0.08
N GLU A 158 -4.33 5.99 0.45
CA GLU A 158 -5.14 6.63 1.49
C GLU A 158 -4.69 6.33 2.93
N ASP A 159 -3.67 5.49 3.13
CA ASP A 159 -3.24 5.16 4.48
C ASP A 159 -2.36 6.22 5.13
N GLY A 160 -1.92 7.24 4.38
CA GLY A 160 -1.07 8.31 4.90
C GLY A 160 0.31 7.83 5.35
N LYS A 161 0.73 6.62 4.95
CA LYS A 161 1.99 5.98 5.42
C LYS A 161 3.17 6.17 4.47
N ASP A 162 3.03 7.01 3.45
CA ASP A 162 4.07 7.18 2.44
C ASP A 162 5.35 7.79 3.03
N GLY A 163 5.22 8.77 3.94
CA GLY A 163 6.36 9.31 4.67
C GLY A 163 7.08 8.26 5.53
N ASP A 164 6.34 7.45 6.28
CA ASP A 164 6.91 6.38 7.11
C ASP A 164 7.61 5.30 6.25
N ARG A 165 7.03 4.96 5.10
CA ARG A 165 7.64 4.03 4.13
C ARG A 165 8.94 4.57 3.58
N PHE A 166 8.98 5.85 3.23
CA PHE A 166 10.21 6.52 2.80
C PHE A 166 11.29 6.43 3.88
N LEU A 167 11.00 6.89 5.10
CA LEU A 167 11.96 6.89 6.20
C LEU A 167 12.47 5.48 6.55
N SER A 168 11.56 4.49 6.56
CA SER A 168 11.92 3.09 6.80
C SER A 168 12.81 2.52 5.68
N SER A 169 12.51 2.87 4.42
CA SER A 169 13.30 2.45 3.26
C SER A 169 14.68 3.09 3.26
N LEU A 170 14.77 4.37 3.64
CA LEU A 170 16.02 5.11 3.79
C LEU A 170 16.88 4.53 4.92
N ALA A 171 16.29 4.26 6.08
CA ALA A 171 16.99 3.63 7.21
C ALA A 171 17.53 2.24 6.82
N ARG A 172 16.72 1.43 6.13
CA ARG A 172 17.16 0.14 5.58
C ARG A 172 18.31 0.32 4.59
N TRP A 173 18.20 1.26 3.65
CA TRP A 173 19.26 1.52 2.68
C TRP A 173 20.58 1.95 3.33
N ASN A 174 20.51 2.79 4.36
CA ASN A 174 21.68 3.31 5.06
C ASN A 174 22.39 2.22 5.90
N THR A 175 21.63 1.28 6.47
CA THR A 175 22.19 0.16 7.26
C THR A 175 22.72 -0.99 6.41
N LEU A 176 22.43 -1.04 5.11
CA LEU A 176 22.96 -2.07 4.22
C LEU A 176 24.49 -1.97 4.09
N ALA A 177 25.17 -3.09 4.35
CA ALA A 177 26.60 -3.25 4.08
C ALA A 177 26.92 -3.00 2.59
N PRO A 178 28.12 -2.49 2.25
CA PRO A 178 28.53 -2.24 0.86
C PRO A 178 28.37 -3.46 -0.06
N SER A 179 28.68 -4.66 0.44
CA SER A 179 28.51 -5.93 -0.29
C SER A 179 27.06 -6.24 -0.66
N LYS A 180 26.09 -5.83 0.17
CA LYS A 180 24.64 -5.99 -0.08
C LYS A 180 24.07 -4.91 -0.99
N LYS A 181 24.70 -3.73 -1.01
CA LYS A 181 24.41 -2.70 -2.02
C LYS A 181 24.85 -3.19 -3.40
N GLY A 182 25.96 -3.94 -3.47
CA GLY A 182 26.37 -4.68 -4.67
C GLY A 182 26.47 -3.78 -5.89
N SER A 183 25.84 -4.18 -6.99
CA SER A 183 25.74 -3.39 -8.22
C SER A 183 24.77 -2.22 -8.12
N ARG A 184 24.05 -2.03 -7.01
CA ARG A 184 23.08 -0.94 -6.87
C ARG A 184 23.71 0.31 -6.28
N TYR A 185 23.21 1.45 -6.72
CA TYR A 185 23.65 2.77 -6.28
C TYR A 185 22.44 3.68 -6.06
N ARG A 186 22.53 4.56 -5.06
CA ARG A 186 21.65 5.71 -4.85
C ARG A 186 22.55 6.90 -4.51
N PRO A 187 22.44 8.05 -5.19
CA PRO A 187 23.10 9.28 -4.84
C PRO A 187 22.76 9.68 -3.40
N ALA A 188 23.71 10.36 -2.76
CA ALA A 188 23.49 10.92 -1.43
C ALA A 188 22.44 12.05 -1.46
N ASP A 189 22.40 12.80 -2.56
CA ASP A 189 21.56 13.97 -2.85
C ASP A 189 20.33 13.64 -3.72
N ALA A 190 19.93 12.37 -3.79
CA ALA A 190 18.77 11.97 -4.57
C ALA A 190 17.51 12.67 -4.06
N GLU A 191 16.90 13.48 -4.93
CA GLU A 191 15.68 14.23 -4.65
C GLU A 191 14.52 13.29 -4.35
N ASN A 192 13.77 13.61 -3.29
CA ASN A 192 12.64 12.81 -2.85
C ASN A 192 11.49 13.72 -2.42
N VAL A 193 10.33 13.52 -3.03
CA VAL A 193 9.16 14.41 -2.83
C VAL A 193 8.49 14.23 -1.48
N LEU A 194 8.76 13.12 -0.78
CA LEU A 194 8.19 12.82 0.53
C LEU A 194 9.11 13.25 1.67
N GLN A 195 10.40 13.51 1.39
CA GLN A 195 11.41 13.68 2.44
C GLN A 195 11.06 14.79 3.42
N HIS A 196 10.81 16.00 2.93
CA HIS A 196 10.52 17.16 3.79
C HIS A 196 9.27 16.94 4.64
N ALA A 197 8.18 16.45 4.03
CA ALA A 197 6.92 16.18 4.75
C ALA A 197 7.08 15.07 5.79
N ALA A 198 7.82 14.00 5.47
CA ALA A 198 8.07 12.89 6.37
C ALA A 198 8.92 13.29 7.59
N GLU A 199 9.99 14.08 7.36
CA GLU A 199 10.83 14.60 8.43
C GLU A 199 10.06 15.56 9.34
N ALA A 200 9.25 16.45 8.77
CA ALA A 200 8.38 17.35 9.52
C ALA A 200 7.35 16.57 10.36
N ALA A 201 6.70 15.56 9.79
CA ALA A 201 5.76 14.70 10.53
C ALA A 201 6.43 13.95 11.69
N ARG A 202 7.62 13.39 11.46
CA ARG A 202 8.40 12.74 12.52
C ARG A 202 8.80 13.73 13.63
N ALA A 203 9.24 14.92 13.26
CA ALA A 203 9.59 15.97 14.22
C ALA A 203 8.36 16.42 15.03
N ALA A 204 7.20 16.56 14.38
CA ALA A 204 5.95 16.90 15.05
C ALA A 204 5.50 15.81 16.03
N LEU A 205 5.62 14.53 15.65
CA LEU A 205 5.33 13.40 16.54
C LEU A 205 6.27 13.39 17.75
N GLU A 206 7.57 13.60 17.54
CA GLU A 206 8.55 13.68 18.63
C GLU A 206 8.29 14.88 19.57
N ALA A 207 7.89 16.02 19.01
CA ALA A 207 7.51 17.20 19.79
C ALA A 207 6.22 16.98 20.59
N ALA A 208 5.26 16.22 20.04
CA ALA A 208 4.02 15.88 20.71
C ALA A 208 4.16 14.82 21.81
N ARG A 209 5.33 14.16 21.92
CA ARG A 209 5.58 13.17 22.98
C ARG A 209 5.55 13.83 24.35
N SER A 210 4.68 13.32 25.22
CA SER A 210 4.54 13.82 26.58
C SER A 210 5.82 13.59 27.40
N PRO A 211 6.08 14.41 28.43
CA PRO A 211 7.18 14.16 29.38
C PRO A 211 7.12 12.77 29.99
N PHE A 212 5.91 12.25 30.26
CA PHE A 212 5.70 10.89 30.75
C PHE A 212 6.16 9.83 29.73
N HIS A 213 5.85 10.00 28.44
CA HIS A 213 6.32 9.09 27.39
C HIS A 213 7.86 9.04 27.33
N LYS A 214 8.52 10.21 27.34
CA LYS A 214 9.99 10.32 27.36
C LYS A 214 10.61 9.79 28.66
N TRP A 215 9.90 9.91 29.77
CA TRP A 215 10.32 9.30 31.03
C TRP A 215 10.22 7.77 30.95
N LEU A 216 9.13 7.24 30.41
CA LEU A 216 8.90 5.80 30.26
C LEU A 216 9.91 5.15 29.30
N GLU A 217 10.26 5.82 28.19
CA GLU A 217 11.32 5.35 27.27
C GLU A 217 12.66 5.13 27.99
N ARG A 218 13.02 6.01 28.94
CA ARG A 218 14.25 5.89 29.74
C ARG A 218 14.22 4.73 30.74
N GLN A 219 13.05 4.16 31.02
CA GLN A 219 12.94 3.06 31.97
C GLN A 219 13.20 1.68 31.33
N ARG A 220 13.35 1.59 30.01
CA ARG A 220 13.44 0.31 29.27
C ARG A 220 14.61 -0.60 29.64
N ASP A 221 15.70 -0.05 30.16
CA ASP A 221 16.88 -0.82 30.57
C ASP A 221 16.83 -1.23 32.06
N ARG A 222 15.74 -0.96 32.77
CA ARG A 222 15.55 -1.43 34.15
C ARG A 222 15.17 -2.91 34.20
N ASN A 223 15.56 -3.56 35.28
CA ASN A 223 15.29 -4.98 35.54
C ASN A 223 14.18 -5.20 36.59
N ASP A 224 13.22 -4.29 36.65
CA ASP A 224 12.10 -4.33 37.58
C ASP A 224 10.76 -4.18 36.84
N GLU A 225 9.66 -4.17 37.59
CA GLU A 225 8.29 -4.09 37.04
C GLU A 225 8.08 -2.84 36.16
N VAL A 226 8.80 -1.74 36.45
CA VAL A 226 8.73 -0.51 35.65
C VAL A 226 9.47 -0.69 34.31
N GLY A 227 10.58 -1.41 34.31
CA GLY A 227 11.30 -1.78 33.08
C GLY A 227 10.50 -2.74 32.20
N ASP A 228 9.85 -3.73 32.81
CA ASP A 228 8.95 -4.66 32.12
C ASP A 228 7.76 -3.90 31.50
N LEU A 229 7.10 -3.03 32.26
CA LEU A 229 6.01 -2.19 31.76
C LEU A 229 6.47 -1.30 30.60
N ALA A 230 7.65 -0.69 30.69
CA ALA A 230 8.20 0.12 29.61
C ALA A 230 8.40 -0.74 28.35
N CYS A 231 8.99 -1.94 28.47
CA CYS A 231 9.18 -2.86 27.35
C CYS A 231 7.85 -3.26 26.69
N ASP A 232 6.81 -3.56 27.49
CA ASP A 232 5.48 -3.95 27.00
C ASP A 232 4.81 -2.82 26.22
N VAL A 233 4.85 -1.58 26.73
CA VAL A 233 4.28 -0.41 26.06
C VAL A 233 4.94 -0.16 24.70
N PHE A 234 6.24 -0.46 24.56
CA PHE A 234 6.98 -0.28 23.31
C PHE A 234 7.05 -1.55 22.43
N GLY A 235 6.44 -2.66 22.86
CA GLY A 235 6.43 -3.92 22.12
C GLY A 235 7.83 -4.51 21.88
N VAL A 236 8.76 -4.26 22.80
CA VAL A 236 10.15 -4.75 22.69
C VAL A 236 10.32 -5.85 23.73
N SER A 237 10.77 -7.03 23.32
CA SER A 237 11.02 -8.11 24.27
C SER A 237 12.03 -7.66 25.33
N SER A 238 11.65 -7.80 26.61
CA SER A 238 12.57 -7.56 27.73
C SER A 238 13.84 -8.39 27.52
N ARG A 239 15.01 -7.75 27.60
CA ARG A 239 16.31 -8.43 27.40
C ARG A 239 16.56 -9.52 28.46
N ASN A 240 15.76 -9.57 29.52
CA ASN A 240 15.89 -10.49 30.65
C ASN A 240 14.81 -11.58 30.71
N GLY A 241 14.42 -12.14 29.56
CA GLY A 241 13.54 -13.31 29.48
C GLY A 241 14.12 -14.64 30.02
N LYS A 242 15.08 -14.61 30.95
CA LYS A 242 15.61 -15.81 31.65
C LYS A 242 15.87 -15.44 33.10
N ASN A 243 15.19 -16.11 34.03
CA ASN A 243 15.28 -16.00 35.50
C ASN A 243 14.24 -15.09 36.19
N ARG A 244 12.95 -15.37 36.00
CA ARG A 244 11.99 -15.23 37.11
C ARG A 244 11.66 -16.63 37.63
N THR A 245 12.61 -17.22 38.35
CA THR A 245 12.27 -18.24 39.35
C THR A 245 11.45 -17.52 40.39
N LEU A 246 10.18 -17.90 40.50
CA LEU A 246 9.30 -17.55 41.61
C LEU A 246 10.01 -17.91 42.92
N CYS A 247 10.64 -16.94 43.57
CA CYS A 247 10.90 -17.02 45.00
C CYS A 247 9.57 -16.79 45.70
N LEU A 248 8.77 -17.87 45.79
CA LEU A 248 7.76 -18.02 46.83
C LEU A 248 8.52 -18.01 48.17
N VAL A 249 8.60 -16.84 48.78
CA VAL A 249 8.96 -16.72 50.20
C VAL A 249 7.79 -17.31 50.98
N VAL A 250 7.90 -18.59 51.33
CA VAL A 250 7.04 -19.24 52.32
C VAL A 250 7.42 -18.64 53.68
N PRO A 251 6.50 -17.99 54.42
CA PRO A 251 6.78 -17.61 55.80
C PRO A 251 6.82 -18.89 56.65
N ALA A 252 7.96 -19.13 57.29
CA ALA A 252 8.10 -20.18 58.28
C ALA A 252 7.13 -19.91 59.44
N GLN A 253 6.25 -20.88 59.71
CA GLN A 253 5.43 -20.87 60.91
C GLN A 253 6.31 -21.18 62.12
N HIS A 254 6.32 -20.26 63.09
CA HIS A 254 6.77 -20.56 64.44
C HIS A 254 5.70 -21.44 65.11
N ASN A 255 6.09 -22.67 65.45
CA ASN A 255 5.42 -23.46 66.48
C ASN A 255 6.06 -23.11 67.82
N ASP A 256 5.24 -22.66 68.76
CA ASP A 256 5.42 -22.87 70.20
C ASP A 256 4.38 -23.89 70.66
#